data_AF-A0A8J2KUG1-F1
#
_entry.id   AF-A0A8J2KUG1-F1
#
_cell.length_a   1.000
_cell.length_b   1.000
_cell.length_c   1.000
_cell.angle_alpha   90.00
_cell.angle_beta   90.00
_cell.angle_gamma   90.00
#
_symmetry.space_group_name_H-M   'P 1'
#
loop_
_entity.id
_entity.type
_entity.pdbx_description
1 polymer ?
#
loop_
_entity_poly.entity_id
_entity_poly.type
_entity_poly.pdbx_seq_one_letter_code
_entity_poly.pdbx_strand_id
1 'polypeptide(L)' 'PSAQRKIGHALLNLCVPAKIASFSRTLNVPWKQDIVLRCDAAGVPQPTIVWKFNGKDYVDSTFTNSVSPPVYLHYQ' A
#
# COMPACT_ATOMS: atom_id res chain seq x y z
N PRO A 1 -20.27 50.58 -2.30
CA PRO A 1 -20.59 49.13 -2.29
C PRO A 1 -19.36 48.33 -2.75
N SER A 2 -18.56 47.91 -1.78
CA SER A 2 -17.28 47.23 -1.98
C SER A 2 -17.49 45.84 -2.57
N ALA A 3 -17.07 45.63 -3.82
CA ALA A 3 -17.09 44.34 -4.47
C ALA A 3 -16.19 43.37 -3.69
N GLN A 4 -16.82 42.47 -2.92
CA GLN A 4 -16.14 41.45 -2.14
C GLN A 4 -15.56 40.41 -3.12
N ARG A 5 -14.23 40.39 -3.27
CA ARG A 5 -13.50 39.25 -3.88
C ARG A 5 -13.72 38.04 -2.97
N LYS A 6 -14.81 37.32 -3.19
CA LYS A 6 -14.97 35.95 -2.70
C LYS A 6 -14.04 35.10 -3.55
N ILE A 7 -12.80 34.94 -3.10
CA ILE A 7 -12.00 33.77 -3.47
C ILE A 7 -12.76 32.62 -2.81
N GLY A 8 -13.73 32.07 -3.54
CA GLY A 8 -14.34 30.83 -3.13
C GLY A 8 -13.20 29.86 -2.93
N HIS A 9 -13.03 29.38 -1.71
CA HIS A 9 -12.24 28.19 -1.46
C HIS A 9 -12.93 27.09 -2.25
N ALA A 10 -12.62 26.99 -3.55
CA ALA A 10 -12.99 25.86 -4.36
C ALA A 10 -12.32 24.69 -3.66
N LEU A 11 -13.12 23.89 -2.96
CA LEU A 11 -12.75 22.52 -2.64
C LEU A 11 -12.67 21.83 -4.00
N LEU A 12 -11.52 22.00 -4.66
CA LEU A 12 -11.15 21.22 -5.82
C LEU A 12 -11.17 19.78 -5.30
N ASN A 13 -12.11 18.97 -5.77
CA ASN A 13 -12.14 17.55 -5.45
C ASN A 13 -10.83 16.93 -5.95
N LEU A 14 -9.81 16.92 -5.07
CA LEU A 14 -8.45 16.50 -5.38
C LEU A 14 -8.38 14.99 -5.24
N CYS A 15 -8.86 14.27 -6.24
CA CYS A 15 -8.67 12.83 -6.34
C CYS A 15 -7.34 12.55 -7.04
N VAL A 16 -6.50 11.75 -6.40
CA VAL A 16 -5.22 11.30 -6.97
C VAL A 16 -5.25 9.78 -7.01
N PRO A 17 -4.95 9.15 -8.17
CA PRO A 17 -5.02 7.70 -8.29
C PRO A 17 -4.04 7.02 -7.32
N ALA A 18 -4.43 5.85 -6.85
CA ALA A 18 -3.58 5.01 -6.02
C ALA A 18 -2.33 4.57 -6.79
N LYS A 19 -1.16 4.75 -6.19
CA LYS A 19 0.12 4.25 -6.67
C LYS A 19 0.93 3.68 -5.53
N ILE A 20 1.66 2.60 -5.80
CA ILE A 20 2.65 2.07 -4.87
C ILE A 20 3.85 3.02 -4.87
N ALA A 21 4.16 3.58 -3.71
CA ALA A 21 5.29 4.48 -3.48
C ALA A 21 6.52 3.76 -2.92
N SER A 22 6.39 2.48 -2.53
CA SER A 22 7.50 1.62 -2.16
C SER A 22 8.11 0.90 -3.38
N PHE A 23 9.44 0.74 -3.40
CA PHE A 23 10.13 -0.01 -4.44
C PHE A 23 10.06 -1.51 -4.19
N SER A 24 9.77 -2.30 -5.23
CA SER A 24 9.96 -3.74 -5.19
C SER A 24 11.46 -4.06 -5.12
N ARG A 25 11.85 -4.97 -4.22
CA ARG A 25 13.21 -5.49 -4.13
C ARG A 25 13.16 -7.00 -4.07
N THR A 26 14.15 -7.66 -4.65
CA THR A 26 14.38 -9.08 -4.45
C THR A 26 15.00 -9.29 -3.07
N LEU A 27 14.36 -10.12 -2.24
CA LEU A 27 14.87 -10.48 -0.93
C LEU A 27 15.44 -11.90 -0.99
N ASN A 28 16.71 -12.06 -0.61
CA ASN A 28 17.31 -13.38 -0.37
C ASN A 28 17.29 -13.65 1.13
N VAL A 29 16.42 -14.55 1.56
CA VAL A 29 16.11 -14.76 2.98
C VAL A 29 16.50 -16.19 3.35
N PRO A 30 17.23 -16.40 4.47
CA PRO A 30 17.47 -17.73 5.00
C PRO A 30 16.16 -18.47 5.30
N TRP A 31 16.22 -19.80 5.22
CA TRP A 31 15.07 -20.65 5.49
C TRP A 31 14.54 -20.46 6.93
N LYS A 32 13.22 -20.50 7.09
CA LYS A 32 12.51 -20.30 8.36
C LYS A 32 12.76 -18.95 9.06
N GLN A 33 13.16 -17.93 8.31
CA GLN A 33 13.17 -16.58 8.84
C GLN A 33 11.90 -15.82 8.47
N ASP A 34 11.36 -15.11 9.45
CA ASP A 34 10.26 -14.18 9.23
C ASP A 34 10.78 -12.93 8.52
N ILE A 35 10.00 -12.43 7.58
CA ILE A 35 10.29 -11.18 6.89
C ILE A 35 9.08 -10.25 6.93
N VAL A 36 9.38 -8.96 6.82
CA VAL A 36 8.38 -7.91 6.76
C VAL A 36 8.45 -7.26 5.39
N LEU A 37 7.43 -7.50 4.58
CA LEU A 37 7.24 -6.79 3.31
C LEU A 37 6.49 -5.48 3.56
N ARG A 38 7.19 -4.35 3.51
CA ARG A 38 6.57 -3.03 3.67
C ARG A 38 6.01 -2.51 2.35
N CYS A 39 4.75 -2.08 2.36
CA CYS A 39 4.11 -1.41 1.24
C CYS A 39 3.68 -0.01 1.66
N ASP A 40 4.17 1.00 0.94
CA ASP A 40 3.72 2.37 1.07
C ASP A 40 2.92 2.72 -0.19
N ALA A 41 1.73 3.31 -0.03
CA ALA A 41 0.86 3.68 -1.14
C ALA A 41 0.39 5.13 -1.02
N ALA A 42 0.42 5.84 -2.14
CA ALA A 42 0.00 7.24 -2.25
C ALA A 42 -1.26 7.36 -3.10
N GLY A 43 -2.19 8.20 -2.67
CA GLY A 43 -3.45 8.46 -3.37
C GLY A 43 -4.39 9.29 -2.50
N VAL A 44 -5.39 9.92 -3.13
CA VAL A 44 -6.45 10.64 -2.43
C VAL A 44 -7.79 10.19 -3.00
N PRO A 45 -8.70 9.58 -2.21
CA PRO A 45 -8.53 9.24 -0.78
C PRO A 45 -7.42 8.21 -0.54
N GLN A 46 -7.00 8.08 0.73
CA GLN A 46 -5.93 7.15 1.12
C GLN A 46 -6.25 5.73 0.62
N PRO A 47 -5.38 5.10 -0.17
CA PRO A 47 -5.62 3.76 -0.69
C PRO A 47 -5.57 2.69 0.39
N THR A 48 -6.39 1.66 0.21
CA THR A 48 -6.33 0.40 0.97
C THR A 48 -5.29 -0.53 0.34
N ILE A 49 -4.41 -1.11 1.16
CA ILE A 49 -3.40 -2.07 0.71
C ILE A 49 -3.98 -3.48 0.80
N VAL A 50 -3.81 -4.25 -0.27
CA VAL A 50 -4.17 -5.68 -0.34
C VAL A 50 -2.95 -6.45 -0.79
N TRP A 51 -2.63 -7.51 -0.09
CA TRP A 51 -1.53 -8.38 -0.43
C TRP A 51 -2.02 -9.60 -1.20
N LYS A 52 -1.22 -10.05 -2.16
CA LYS A 52 -1.50 -11.27 -2.93
C LYS A 52 -0.26 -12.15 -2.96
N PHE A 53 -0.46 -13.44 -2.71
CA PHE A 53 0.58 -14.45 -2.82
C PHE A 53 0.14 -15.50 -3.84
N ASN A 54 0.95 -15.72 -4.88
CA ASN A 54 0.64 -16.62 -6.00
C ASN A 54 -0.77 -16.40 -6.59
N GLY A 55 -1.16 -15.13 -6.75
CA GLY A 55 -2.44 -14.73 -7.32
C GLY A 55 -3.65 -14.82 -6.39
N LYS A 56 -3.47 -15.29 -5.14
CA LYS A 56 -4.53 -15.36 -4.12
C LYS A 56 -4.37 -14.25 -3.10
N ASP A 57 -5.48 -13.73 -2.59
CA ASP A 57 -5.46 -12.73 -1.53
C ASP A 57 -4.77 -13.30 -0.28
N TYR A 58 -3.87 -12.50 0.27
CA TYR A 58 -3.10 -12.84 1.46
C TYR A 58 -3.50 -11.89 2.58
N VAL A 59 -4.14 -12.44 3.61
CA VAL A 59 -4.58 -11.70 4.80
C VAL A 59 -3.72 -12.17 5.96
N ASP A 60 -2.66 -11.43 6.24
CA ASP A 60 -1.93 -11.59 7.51
C ASP A 60 -2.68 -10.79 8.58
N SER A 61 -3.14 -11.46 9.62
CA SER A 61 -3.99 -10.88 10.65
C SER A 61 -3.25 -9.92 11.58
N THR A 62 -1.94 -9.68 11.40
CA THR A 62 -1.17 -8.91 12.36
C THR A 62 -0.75 -7.50 11.94
N PHE A 63 -0.52 -7.16 10.66
CA PHE A 63 -0.18 -5.77 10.31
C PHE A 63 -0.58 -5.41 8.87
N THR A 64 -1.43 -4.39 8.72
CA THR A 64 -1.97 -3.91 7.43
C THR A 64 -0.92 -3.39 6.43
N ASN A 65 0.32 -3.19 6.87
CA ASN A 65 1.46 -2.73 6.06
C ASN A 65 2.60 -3.75 5.99
N SER A 66 2.38 -4.99 6.44
CA SER A 66 3.44 -5.99 6.60
C SER A 66 2.89 -7.38 6.37
N VAL A 67 3.45 -8.08 5.38
CA VAL A 67 3.17 -9.49 5.17
C VAL A 67 4.36 -10.30 5.61
N SER A 68 4.12 -11.17 6.59
CA SER A 68 4.93 -12.35 6.81
C SER A 68 4.43 -13.43 5.85
N PRO A 69 5.17 -13.84 4.80
CA PRO A 69 4.71 -14.93 3.95
C PRO A 69 4.68 -16.23 4.76
N PRO A 70 3.68 -17.11 4.55
CA PRO A 70 3.69 -18.42 5.18
C PRO A 70 4.85 -19.18 4.52
N VAL A 71 5.80 -19.61 5.33
CA VAL A 71 6.99 -20.36 4.90
C VAL A 71 6.56 -21.73 4.39
N TYR A 72 6.05 -21.79 3.16
CA TYR A 72 5.83 -23.01 2.39
C TYR A 72 6.01 -22.73 0.89
N LEU A 73 7.16 -22.17 0.50
CA LEU A 73 7.59 -22.24 -0.89
C LEU A 73 8.34 -23.56 -1.11
N HIS A 74 7.54 -24.54 -1.52
CA HIS A 74 7.81 -25.55 -2.54
C HIS A 74 9.24 -26.12 -2.60
N TYR A 75 9.38 -27.34 -2.07
CA TYR A 75 10.46 -28.26 -2.38
C TYR A 75 10.37 -28.70 -3.86
N GLN A 76 11.38 -28.35 -4.65
CA GLN A 76 11.87 -29.10 -5.80
C GLN A 76 13.39 -29.19 -5.65
#